data_AF-A0A933YCY5-F1
#
_entry.id   AF-A0A933YCY5-F1
#
_cell.length_a   1.000
_cell.length_b   1.000
_cell.length_c   1.000
_cell.angle_alpha   90.00
_cell.angle_beta   90.00
_cell.angle_gamma   90.00
#
_symmetry.space_group_name_H-M   'P 1'
#
loop_
_entity.id
_entity.type
_entity.pdbx_description
1 polymer ?
#
loop_
_entity_poly.entity_id
_entity_poly.type
_entity_poly.pdbx_seq_one_letter_code
_entity_poly.pdbx_strand_id
1 'polypeptide(L)'
;MKRRVLPLLLIALVGCTRQTQEAAPRTQEKPKYATPPVDAAYPKEPVAPNVCRVIAKVVSIDSTLDKQGESPCGKAPCTATLRIASVLGVGSSFGSTPAVNSELKVRFLYTTGATGKLFPNMKPDLPGLSVGSVIKTDLIGGGDAPSGSATVVVERYEIQ
;
A
#
# COMPACT_ATOMS: atom_id res chain seq x y z
N MET A 1 -48.48 66.31 44.75
CA MET A 1 -48.54 67.12 43.52
C MET A 1 -47.62 66.50 42.47
N LYS A 2 -48.16 66.31 41.25
CA LYS A 2 -47.48 65.85 40.03
C LYS A 2 -46.23 66.69 39.72
N ARG A 3 -45.18 66.03 39.23
CA ARG A 3 -44.38 66.49 38.07
C ARG A 3 -43.78 65.28 37.35
N ARG A 4 -44.28 65.08 36.13
CA ARG A 4 -43.68 64.29 35.05
C ARG A 4 -42.39 64.99 34.59
N VAL A 5 -41.41 64.25 34.06
CA VAL A 5 -40.71 64.49 32.78
C VAL A 5 -39.73 63.32 32.54
N LEU A 6 -39.83 62.75 31.34
CA LEU A 6 -39.04 61.70 30.65
C LEU A 6 -37.89 62.38 29.84
N PRO A 7 -37.04 61.75 29.01
CA PRO A 7 -36.13 60.58 29.07
C PRO A 7 -34.63 60.97 28.89
N LEU A 8 -33.67 60.05 29.05
CA LEU A 8 -32.42 59.97 28.24
C LEU A 8 -31.74 58.62 28.55
N LEU A 9 -31.86 57.61 27.68
CA LEU A 9 -30.93 57.28 26.59
C LEU A 9 -29.57 56.73 27.08
N LEU A 10 -29.44 55.40 27.12
CA LEU A 10 -28.24 54.69 26.68
C LEU A 10 -28.54 53.21 26.45
N ILE A 11 -28.67 52.91 25.17
CA ILE A 11 -28.74 51.58 24.57
C ILE A 11 -27.32 50.99 24.66
N ALA A 12 -27.14 49.91 25.41
CA ALA A 12 -25.97 49.04 25.27
C ALA A 12 -26.45 47.71 24.65
N LEU A 13 -26.40 47.66 23.32
CA LEU A 13 -26.51 46.44 22.54
C LEU A 13 -25.26 45.58 22.81
N VAL A 14 -25.33 44.70 23.81
CA VAL A 14 -24.37 43.61 23.94
C VAL A 14 -24.91 42.43 23.13
N GLY A 15 -24.30 42.26 21.96
CA GLY A 15 -24.65 41.25 20.98
C GLY A 15 -24.40 39.82 21.46
N CYS A 16 -25.38 38.96 21.23
CA CYS A 16 -25.15 37.55 20.96
C CYS A 16 -25.65 37.28 19.53
N THR A 17 -24.78 37.51 18.55
CA THR A 17 -24.97 37.02 17.19
C THR A 17 -25.00 35.49 17.23
N ARG A 18 -26.19 34.91 17.02
CA ARG A 18 -26.37 33.51 16.68
C ARG A 18 -25.69 33.26 15.32
N GLN A 19 -24.54 32.60 15.32
CA GLN A 19 -24.02 31.98 14.10
C GLN A 19 -24.86 30.73 13.80
N THR A 20 -25.81 30.89 12.89
CA THR A 20 -26.35 29.77 12.11
C THR A 20 -25.22 29.28 11.21
N GLN A 21 -24.70 28.08 11.48
CA GLN A 21 -23.81 27.38 10.54
C GLN A 21 -24.65 26.89 9.36
N GLU A 22 -24.63 27.66 8.28
CA GLU A 22 -25.05 27.20 6.96
C GLU A 22 -24.02 26.15 6.50
N ALA A 23 -24.47 24.90 6.39
CA ALA A 23 -23.65 23.80 5.89
C ALA A 23 -23.38 24.03 4.40
N ALA A 24 -22.22 24.62 4.09
CA ALA A 24 -21.71 24.65 2.73
C ALA A 24 -21.57 23.20 2.20
N PRO A 25 -21.94 22.94 0.93
CA PRO A 25 -21.77 21.62 0.33
C PRO A 25 -20.27 21.30 0.30
N ARG A 26 -19.87 20.27 1.06
CA ARG A 26 -18.53 19.69 0.96
C ARG A 26 -18.36 19.13 -0.44
N THR A 27 -17.67 19.86 -1.30
CA THR A 27 -17.01 19.26 -2.46
C THR A 27 -16.02 18.24 -1.91
N GLN A 28 -16.38 16.95 -2.00
CA GLN A 28 -15.45 15.87 -1.73
C GLN A 28 -14.41 15.87 -2.84
N GLU A 29 -13.29 16.55 -2.60
CA GLU A 29 -12.08 16.38 -3.39
C GLU A 29 -11.59 14.94 -3.11
N LYS A 30 -11.77 14.04 -4.09
CA LYS A 30 -11.19 12.70 -4.03
C LYS A 30 -9.71 12.83 -3.67
N PRO A 31 -9.19 12.04 -2.72
CA PRO A 31 -7.76 12.07 -2.42
C PRO A 31 -6.99 11.81 -3.70
N LYS A 32 -6.21 12.82 -4.09
CA LYS A 32 -5.29 12.81 -5.22
C LYS A 32 -4.21 11.78 -4.87
N TYR A 33 -4.36 10.57 -5.37
CA TYR A 33 -3.36 9.51 -5.24
C TYR A 33 -2.02 10.06 -5.75
N ALA A 34 -1.12 10.40 -4.82
CA ALA A 34 0.22 10.82 -5.16
C ALA A 34 0.95 9.59 -5.70
N THR A 35 1.16 9.53 -7.01
CA THR A 35 1.98 8.49 -7.62
C THR A 35 3.39 8.65 -7.06
N PRO A 36 3.95 7.66 -6.32
CA PRO A 36 5.33 7.76 -5.90
C PRO A 36 6.23 7.86 -7.13
N PRO A 37 7.36 8.59 -7.03
CA PRO A 37 8.24 8.80 -8.16
C PRO A 37 8.73 7.45 -8.70
N VAL A 38 8.37 7.15 -9.95
CA VAL A 38 8.92 6.03 -10.70
C VAL A 38 10.37 6.34 -11.00
N ASP A 39 11.25 5.38 -10.77
CA ASP A 39 12.69 5.56 -10.96
C ASP A 39 13.04 5.75 -12.44
N ALA A 40 13.48 6.97 -12.79
CA ALA A 40 13.76 7.34 -14.18
C ALA A 40 14.99 6.61 -14.76
N ALA A 41 15.80 5.95 -13.92
CA ALA A 41 17.00 5.25 -14.35
C ALA A 41 16.73 3.84 -14.89
N TYR A 42 15.53 3.26 -14.68
CA TYR A 42 15.22 1.92 -15.15
C TYR A 42 14.60 1.91 -16.56
N PRO A 43 15.01 0.98 -17.45
CA PRO A 43 14.38 0.83 -18.75
C PRO A 43 12.88 0.56 -18.56
N LYS A 44 12.07 1.35 -19.26
CA LYS A 44 10.60 1.28 -19.20
C LYS A 44 10.09 0.08 -19.99
N GLU A 45 10.29 -1.11 -19.43
CA GLU A 45 9.56 -2.29 -19.89
C GLU A 45 8.06 -2.10 -19.59
N PRO A 46 7.16 -2.48 -20.51
CA PRO A 46 5.73 -2.44 -20.25
C PRO A 46 5.36 -3.28 -19.03
N VAL A 47 4.63 -2.68 -18.09
CA VAL A 47 4.09 -3.36 -16.91
C VAL A 47 2.63 -3.71 -17.16
N ALA A 48 2.24 -4.96 -16.88
CA ALA A 48 0.86 -5.41 -17.06
C ALA A 48 -0.12 -4.60 -16.19
N PRO A 49 -1.39 -4.43 -16.58
CA PRO A 49 -2.32 -3.52 -15.91
C PRO A 49 -2.44 -3.72 -14.40
N ASN A 50 -2.48 -4.96 -13.90
CA ASN A 50 -2.65 -5.27 -12.48
C ASN A 50 -1.32 -5.55 -11.74
N VAL A 51 -0.21 -5.01 -12.24
CA VAL A 51 1.14 -5.26 -11.70
C VAL A 51 1.81 -3.95 -11.26
N CYS A 52 2.55 -3.99 -10.16
CA CYS A 52 3.51 -2.96 -9.78
C CYS A 52 4.90 -3.57 -9.67
N ARG A 53 5.82 -3.14 -10.53
CA ARG A 53 7.20 -3.61 -10.54
C ARG A 53 8.05 -2.81 -9.58
N VAL A 54 8.78 -3.48 -8.70
CA VAL A 54 9.57 -2.84 -7.64
C VAL A 54 10.94 -3.48 -7.48
N ILE A 55 11.86 -2.70 -6.91
CA ILE A 55 13.01 -3.23 -6.18
C ILE A 55 12.65 -3.20 -4.69
N ALA A 56 12.83 -4.32 -3.99
CA ALA A 56 12.51 -4.42 -2.58
C ALA A 56 13.56 -5.23 -1.82
N LYS A 57 13.72 -4.91 -0.53
CA LYS A 57 14.57 -5.66 0.39
C LYS A 57 13.73 -6.58 1.26
N VAL A 58 14.14 -7.84 1.41
CA VAL A 58 13.51 -8.78 2.34
C VAL A 58 13.86 -8.37 3.76
N VAL A 59 12.85 -7.96 4.54
CA VAL A 59 13.01 -7.55 5.95
C VAL A 59 12.84 -8.74 6.88
N SER A 60 11.85 -9.59 6.62
CA SER A 60 11.60 -10.80 7.39
C SER A 60 10.92 -11.85 6.54
N ILE A 61 11.09 -13.12 6.92
CA ILE A 61 10.37 -14.26 6.35
C ILE A 61 9.53 -14.85 7.49
N ASP A 62 8.22 -14.92 7.28
CA ASP A 62 7.30 -15.57 8.21
C ASP A 62 7.47 -17.07 8.04
N SER A 63 8.03 -17.74 9.06
CA SER A 63 8.38 -19.16 9.02
C SER A 63 7.18 -20.11 9.08
N THR A 64 5.96 -19.58 9.12
CA THR A 64 4.74 -20.38 9.14
C THR A 64 4.60 -21.17 7.84
N LEU A 65 4.43 -22.49 7.98
CA LEU A 65 4.15 -23.39 6.86
C LEU A 65 2.65 -23.63 6.74
N ASP A 66 2.18 -23.83 5.51
CA ASP A 66 0.81 -24.27 5.28
C ASP A 66 0.63 -25.69 5.83
N LYS A 67 -0.52 -25.94 6.47
CA LYS A 67 -0.85 -27.24 7.06
C LYS A 67 -0.96 -28.36 6.02
N GLN A 68 -1.14 -28.00 4.76
CA GLN A 68 -1.21 -28.91 3.62
C GLN A 68 0.22 -29.19 3.14
N GLY A 69 0.87 -30.19 3.74
CA GLY A 69 2.31 -30.49 3.57
C GLY A 69 2.78 -30.86 2.16
N GLU A 70 1.86 -31.01 1.18
CA GLU A 70 2.20 -31.22 -0.24
C GLU A 70 2.20 -29.92 -1.05
N SER A 71 1.62 -28.83 -0.52
CA SER A 71 1.71 -27.53 -1.16
C SER A 71 3.14 -26.98 -1.06
N PRO A 72 3.55 -26.09 -1.97
CA PRO A 72 4.85 -25.44 -1.85
C PRO A 72 5.09 -24.77 -0.50
N CYS A 73 4.06 -24.13 0.03
CA CYS A 73 4.04 -23.48 1.33
C CYS A 73 4.08 -24.46 2.51
N GLY A 74 3.76 -25.74 2.30
CA GLY A 74 3.94 -26.81 3.28
C GLY A 74 5.36 -27.36 3.35
N LYS A 75 6.20 -27.09 2.34
CA LYS A 75 7.62 -27.49 2.29
C LYS A 75 8.58 -26.38 2.70
N ALA A 76 8.26 -25.14 2.37
CA ALA A 76 9.04 -23.97 2.73
C ALA A 76 8.13 -22.75 2.86
N PRO A 77 8.50 -21.72 3.63
CA PRO A 77 7.59 -20.62 3.93
C PRO A 77 7.17 -19.84 2.68
N CYS A 78 6.02 -19.16 2.73
CA CYS A 78 5.48 -18.43 1.58
C CYS A 78 5.27 -16.95 1.82
N THR A 79 5.56 -16.46 3.02
CA THR A 79 5.18 -15.11 3.41
C THR A 79 6.43 -14.37 3.85
N ALA A 80 6.56 -13.12 3.41
CA ALA A 80 7.66 -12.25 3.79
C ALA A 80 7.18 -10.82 3.96
N THR A 81 7.92 -10.05 4.74
CA THR A 81 7.80 -8.58 4.74
C THR A 81 8.90 -8.02 3.86
N LEU A 82 8.50 -7.22 2.87
CA LEU A 82 9.39 -6.51 1.97
C LEU A 82 9.39 -5.03 2.30
N ARG A 83 10.55 -4.39 2.27
CA ARG A 83 10.68 -2.93 2.28
C ARG A 83 10.91 -2.44 0.86
N ILE A 84 10.03 -1.58 0.36
CA ILE A 84 10.11 -1.06 -1.00
C ILE A 84 11.29 -0.10 -1.10
N ALA A 85 12.26 -0.42 -1.96
CA ALA A 85 13.42 0.43 -2.21
C ALA A 85 13.17 1.38 -3.39
N SER A 86 12.52 0.88 -4.45
CA SER A 86 12.20 1.68 -5.64
C SER A 86 10.98 1.11 -6.37
N VAL A 87 10.21 1.98 -7.03
CA VAL A 87 9.11 1.60 -7.92
C VAL A 87 9.57 1.81 -9.35
N LEU A 88 9.61 0.73 -10.13
CA LEU A 88 10.13 0.74 -11.49
C LEU A 88 9.03 0.97 -12.53
N GLY A 89 7.79 0.62 -12.19
CA GLY A 89 6.64 0.86 -13.05
C GLY A 89 5.36 0.35 -12.44
N VAL A 90 4.24 0.95 -12.83
CA VAL A 90 2.91 0.65 -12.30
C VAL A 90 1.95 0.47 -13.47
N GLY A 91 1.26 -0.66 -13.48
CA GLY A 91 0.20 -0.93 -14.42
C GLY A 91 -1.03 -0.05 -14.17
N SER A 92 -1.76 0.26 -15.23
CA SER A 92 -2.92 1.18 -15.20
C SER A 92 -4.06 0.77 -14.25
N SER A 93 -4.08 -0.49 -13.82
CA SER A 93 -5.14 -1.08 -13.00
C SER A 93 -4.61 -1.56 -11.63
N PHE A 94 -3.36 -1.25 -11.29
CA PHE A 94 -2.83 -1.49 -9.96
C PHE A 94 -3.41 -0.42 -9.00
N GLY A 95 -4.27 -0.84 -8.09
CA GLY A 95 -5.12 0.06 -7.29
C GLY A 95 -4.34 1.05 -6.43
N SER A 96 -3.35 0.60 -5.67
CA SER A 96 -2.56 1.48 -4.80
C SER A 96 -1.08 1.15 -4.86
N THR A 97 -0.27 2.11 -5.35
CA THR A 97 1.18 1.95 -5.43
C THR A 97 1.80 2.07 -4.04
N PRO A 98 2.63 1.11 -3.60
CA PRO A 98 3.25 1.20 -2.28
C PRO A 98 4.24 2.36 -2.23
N ALA A 99 4.32 3.03 -1.08
CA ALA A 99 5.27 4.11 -0.87
C ALA A 99 6.71 3.59 -0.79
N VAL A 100 7.66 4.37 -1.28
CA VAL A 100 9.09 4.06 -1.09
C VAL A 100 9.39 4.06 0.41
N ASN A 101 10.22 3.11 0.85
CA ASN A 101 10.53 2.78 2.25
C ASN A 101 9.38 2.19 3.07
N SER A 102 8.17 1.99 2.52
CA SER A 102 7.12 1.30 3.26
C SER A 102 7.40 -0.20 3.33
N GLU A 103 6.94 -0.82 4.42
CA GLU A 103 6.93 -2.26 4.57
C GLU A 103 5.61 -2.83 4.07
N LEU A 104 5.70 -3.94 3.35
CA LEU A 104 4.58 -4.62 2.73
C LEU A 104 4.69 -6.12 3.01
N LYS A 105 3.68 -6.68 3.65
CA LYS A 105 3.55 -8.13 3.80
C LYS A 105 3.05 -8.70 2.47
N VAL A 106 3.80 -9.63 1.90
CA VAL A 106 3.49 -10.28 0.62
C VAL A 106 3.43 -11.79 0.78
N ARG A 107 2.68 -12.45 -0.10
CA ARG A 107 2.66 -13.90 -0.24
C ARG A 107 3.28 -14.30 -1.57
N PHE A 108 4.26 -15.18 -1.53
CA PHE A 108 4.84 -15.81 -2.70
C PHE A 108 3.89 -16.90 -3.20
N LEU A 109 3.64 -16.94 -4.50
CA LEU A 109 2.78 -17.96 -5.12
C LEU A 109 3.33 -19.37 -4.87
N TYR A 110 4.66 -19.51 -4.93
CA TYR A 110 5.37 -20.77 -4.71
C TYR A 110 5.94 -20.86 -3.30
N THR A 111 7.10 -20.26 -3.05
CA THR A 111 7.74 -20.25 -1.73
C THR A 111 8.83 -19.19 -1.70
N THR A 112 9.21 -18.75 -0.50
CA THR A 112 10.44 -17.99 -0.26
C THR A 112 11.69 -18.88 -0.32
N GLY A 113 11.55 -20.21 -0.27
CA GLY A 113 12.65 -21.15 -0.42
C GLY A 113 13.11 -21.35 -1.87
N ALA A 114 14.24 -22.02 -2.06
CA ALA A 114 14.73 -22.39 -3.39
C ALA A 114 13.85 -23.47 -4.01
N THR A 115 13.43 -23.30 -5.27
CA THR A 115 12.50 -24.23 -5.91
C THR A 115 13.17 -25.35 -6.69
N GLY A 116 14.47 -25.26 -7.02
CA GLY A 116 15.13 -26.22 -7.91
C GLY A 116 15.03 -27.70 -7.46
N LYS A 117 15.06 -27.96 -6.15
CA LYS A 117 14.86 -29.31 -5.59
C LYS A 117 13.40 -29.64 -5.28
N LEU A 118 12.60 -28.63 -4.93
CA LEU A 118 11.20 -28.81 -4.51
C LEU A 118 10.27 -29.01 -5.71
N PHE A 119 10.57 -28.35 -6.83
CA PHE A 119 9.77 -28.35 -8.06
C PHE A 119 10.69 -28.52 -9.29
N PRO A 120 11.18 -29.73 -9.57
CA PRO A 120 12.16 -29.98 -10.64
C PRO A 120 11.64 -29.60 -12.04
N ASN A 121 10.32 -29.61 -12.22
CA ASN A 121 9.65 -29.25 -13.48
C ASN A 121 9.36 -27.74 -13.61
N MET A 122 9.62 -26.94 -12.57
CA MET A 122 9.48 -25.48 -12.61
C MET A 122 10.72 -24.85 -13.23
N LYS A 123 10.56 -24.14 -14.35
CA LYS A 123 11.64 -23.40 -15.02
C LYS A 123 11.21 -21.96 -15.34
N PRO A 124 12.05 -20.94 -15.09
CA PRO A 124 13.29 -21.02 -14.32
C PRO A 124 13.02 -21.37 -12.84
N ASP A 125 14.01 -21.92 -12.16
CA ASP A 125 13.97 -22.13 -10.72
C ASP A 125 14.15 -20.80 -9.99
N LEU A 126 13.47 -20.67 -8.85
CA LEU A 126 13.62 -19.55 -7.94
C LEU A 126 14.79 -19.87 -6.99
N PRO A 127 15.75 -18.94 -6.84
CA PRO A 127 16.99 -19.20 -6.11
C PRO A 127 16.79 -19.32 -4.58
N GLY A 128 15.62 -18.94 -4.07
CA GLY A 128 15.36 -18.80 -2.65
C GLY A 128 15.74 -17.43 -2.12
N LEU A 129 15.09 -17.02 -1.03
CA LEU A 129 15.27 -15.73 -0.38
C LEU A 129 15.92 -15.91 0.98
N SER A 130 16.75 -14.93 1.32
CA SER A 130 17.25 -14.74 2.68
C SER A 130 16.85 -13.37 3.19
N VAL A 131 16.78 -13.21 4.51
CA VAL A 131 16.63 -11.89 5.11
C VAL A 131 17.79 -11.00 4.68
N GLY A 132 17.48 -9.80 4.22
CA GLY A 132 18.46 -8.86 3.68
C GLY A 132 18.64 -8.92 2.16
N SER A 133 18.16 -9.96 1.47
CA SER A 133 18.20 -10.04 0.01
C SER A 133 17.49 -8.85 -0.63
N VAL A 134 18.07 -8.32 -1.70
CA VAL A 134 17.43 -7.31 -2.56
C VAL A 134 16.90 -8.03 -3.79
N ILE A 135 15.64 -7.76 -4.13
CA ILE A 135 14.96 -8.43 -5.24
C ILE A 135 14.27 -7.42 -6.16
N LYS A 136 14.29 -7.72 -7.45
CA LYS A 136 13.37 -7.15 -8.44
C LYS A 136 12.17 -8.09 -8.56
N THR A 137 10.97 -7.56 -8.40
CA THR A 137 9.75 -8.38 -8.40
C THR A 137 8.54 -7.61 -8.93
N ASP A 138 7.57 -8.36 -9.43
CA ASP A 138 6.25 -7.87 -9.80
C ASP A 138 5.28 -8.16 -8.65
N LEU A 139 4.65 -7.12 -8.12
CA LEU A 139 3.59 -7.18 -7.13
C LEU A 139 2.25 -7.30 -7.86
N ILE A 140 1.45 -8.30 -7.52
CA ILE A 140 0.13 -8.55 -8.13
C ILE A 140 -0.96 -8.36 -7.07
N GLY A 141 -2.08 -7.74 -7.47
CA GLY A 141 -3.28 -7.67 -6.62
C GLY A 141 -3.30 -6.53 -5.61
N GLY A 142 -2.61 -5.42 -5.88
CA GLY A 142 -2.71 -4.19 -5.08
C GLY A 142 -4.06 -3.50 -5.23
N GLY A 143 -5.14 -4.11 -4.75
CA GLY A 143 -6.44 -3.46 -4.60
C GLY A 143 -6.52 -2.71 -3.27
N ASP A 144 -7.26 -1.60 -3.24
CA ASP A 144 -7.62 -0.88 -2.03
C ASP A 144 -8.44 -1.80 -1.09
N ALA A 145 -7.79 -2.62 -0.26
CA ALA A 145 -8.48 -3.33 0.80
C ALA A 145 -8.70 -2.37 1.98
N PRO A 146 -9.95 -2.02 2.34
CA PRO A 146 -10.24 -1.12 3.45
C PRO A 146 -10.00 -1.75 4.84
N SER A 147 -9.50 -2.99 4.89
CA SER A 147 -9.31 -3.74 6.13
C SER A 147 -8.32 -4.88 5.91
N GLY A 148 -7.02 -4.59 5.97
CA GLY A 148 -5.98 -5.57 6.38
C GLY A 148 -5.73 -6.84 5.54
N SER A 149 -6.40 -7.05 4.40
CA SER A 149 -6.37 -8.34 3.70
C SER A 149 -6.19 -8.26 2.17
N ALA A 150 -5.68 -7.15 1.61
CA ALA A 150 -5.14 -7.22 0.25
C ALA A 150 -3.84 -8.02 0.30
N THR A 151 -3.93 -9.31 -0.05
CA THR A 151 -2.74 -10.15 -0.15
C THR A 151 -2.05 -9.80 -1.45
N VAL A 152 -1.00 -8.99 -1.37
CA VAL A 152 -0.11 -8.75 -2.52
C VAL A 152 0.66 -10.04 -2.79
N VAL A 153 0.57 -10.52 -4.03
CA VAL A 153 1.17 -11.78 -4.46
C VAL A 153 2.44 -11.51 -5.26
N VAL A 154 3.47 -12.33 -5.00
CA VAL A 154 4.71 -12.37 -5.79
C VAL A 154 4.81 -13.72 -6.47
N GLU A 155 4.79 -13.74 -7.80
CA GLU A 155 4.93 -15.00 -8.56
C GLU A 155 6.40 -15.32 -8.87
N ARG A 156 7.17 -14.30 -9.24
CA ARG A 156 8.56 -14.41 -9.66
C ARG A 156 9.36 -13.24 -9.10
N TYR A 157 10.63 -13.51 -8.82
CA TYR A 157 11.59 -12.50 -8.40
C TYR A 157 12.97 -12.84 -8.94
N GLU A 158 13.80 -11.81 -9.05
CA GLU A 158 15.22 -11.91 -9.38
C GLU A 158 16.03 -11.26 -8.26
N ILE A 159 17.04 -11.96 -7.74
CA ILE A 159 17.99 -11.37 -6.78
C ILE A 159 18.84 -10.34 -7.53
N GLN A 160 19.02 -9.16 -6.94
CA GLN A 160 19.90 -8.10 -7.44
C GLN A 160 21.30 -8.20 -6.85
#